data_AF-A0A1E8CID9-F1
#
_entry.id   AF-A0A1E8CID9-F1
#
_cell.length_a   1.000
_cell.length_b   1.000
_cell.length_c   1.000
_cell.angle_alpha   90.00
_cell.angle_beta   90.00
_cell.angle_gamma   90.00
#
_symmetry.space_group_name_H-M   'P 1'
#
loop_
_entity.id
_entity.type
_entity.pdbx_description
1 polymer ?
#
loop_
_entity_poly.entity_id
_entity_poly.type
_entity_poly.pdbx_seq_one_letter_code
_entity_poly.pdbx_strand_id
1 'polypeptide(L)'
;MKEYDNDVWQKVSFEISKAKGITGDTSLLSVQQPLAELGLDSLKLVEIVYQLESFYQLDVDEERLSELEKVGDLIALFSTELSIPMEALGTARDCENVDCQEN
;
A
#
# COMPACT_ATOMS: atom_id res chain seq x y z
N MET A 1 12.64 -20.30 2.65
CA MET A 1 11.43 -19.82 1.94
C MET A 1 10.80 -18.80 2.87
N LYS A 2 10.73 -17.52 2.47
CA LYS A 2 10.30 -16.46 3.39
C LYS A 2 8.81 -16.62 3.66
N GLU A 3 8.45 -16.94 4.90
CA GLU A 3 7.07 -17.01 5.41
C GLU A 3 6.33 -15.66 5.35
N TYR A 4 7.07 -14.56 5.16
CA TYR A 4 6.54 -13.18 5.15
C TYR A 4 5.57 -12.86 4.01
N ASP A 5 5.68 -13.54 2.86
CA ASP A 5 4.76 -13.31 1.74
C ASP A 5 3.30 -13.69 2.08
N ASN A 6 3.09 -14.63 3.02
CA ASN A 6 1.74 -15.07 3.35
C ASN A 6 0.97 -14.01 4.15
N ASP A 7 1.60 -13.41 5.16
CA ASP A 7 0.92 -12.46 6.07
C ASP A 7 0.54 -11.16 5.35
N VAL A 8 1.46 -10.62 4.53
CA VAL A 8 1.20 -9.45 3.68
C VAL A 8 0.10 -9.78 2.66
N TRP A 9 0.16 -10.95 2.01
CA TRP A 9 -0.90 -11.40 1.09
C TRP A 9 -2.27 -11.46 1.78
N GLN A 10 -2.35 -12.10 2.96
CA GLN A 10 -3.61 -12.23 3.70
C GLN A 10 -4.19 -10.86 4.03
N LYS A 11 -3.35 -9.93 4.49
CA LYS A 11 -3.80 -8.60 4.86
C LYS A 11 -4.24 -7.76 3.65
N VAL A 12 -3.43 -7.73 2.60
CA VAL A 12 -3.75 -7.01 1.36
C VAL A 12 -5.03 -7.55 0.72
N SER A 13 -5.11 -8.88 0.55
CA SER A 13 -6.28 -9.53 -0.03
C SER A 13 -7.54 -9.30 0.81
N PHE A 14 -7.42 -9.27 2.14
CA PHE A 14 -8.52 -8.93 3.03
C PHE A 14 -9.02 -7.50 2.83
N GLU A 15 -8.15 -6.49 2.84
CA GLU A 15 -8.56 -5.09 2.62
C GLU A 15 -9.18 -4.88 1.23
N ILE A 16 -8.63 -5.53 0.19
CA ILE A 16 -9.20 -5.52 -1.17
C ILE A 16 -10.59 -6.16 -1.19
N SER A 17 -10.75 -7.32 -0.55
CA SER A 17 -12.05 -8.03 -0.50
C SER A 17 -13.12 -7.17 0.18
N LYS A 18 -12.74 -6.51 1.28
CA LYS A 18 -13.58 -5.57 2.02
C LYS A 18 -13.94 -4.35 1.18
N ALA A 19 -12.98 -3.76 0.46
CA ALA A 19 -13.22 -2.63 -0.44
C ALA A 19 -14.17 -2.98 -1.59
N LYS A 20 -14.10 -4.21 -2.12
CA LYS A 20 -15.04 -4.73 -3.12
C LYS A 20 -16.43 -5.05 -2.57
N GLY A 21 -16.60 -5.11 -1.25
CA GLY A 21 -17.82 -5.62 -0.63
C GLY A 21 -17.99 -7.14 -0.77
N ILE A 22 -16.95 -7.86 -1.19
CA ILE A 22 -16.90 -9.32 -1.14
C ILE A 22 -16.35 -9.68 0.23
N THR A 23 -17.22 -9.78 1.22
CA THR A 23 -16.82 -9.98 2.63
C THR A 23 -16.06 -11.28 2.82
N GLY A 24 -14.72 -11.21 2.83
CA GLY A 24 -13.82 -12.26 3.30
C GLY A 24 -13.45 -13.37 2.31
N ASP A 25 -13.93 -13.34 1.07
CA ASP A 25 -13.58 -14.37 0.08
C ASP A 25 -12.35 -13.94 -0.75
N THR A 26 -11.18 -14.11 -0.14
CA THR A 26 -9.88 -13.81 -0.77
C THR A 26 -9.46 -14.87 -1.79
N SER A 27 -10.16 -16.01 -1.85
CA SER A 27 -9.95 -17.10 -2.80
C SER A 27 -10.25 -16.68 -4.25
N LEU A 28 -11.04 -15.61 -4.43
CA LEU A 28 -11.37 -15.03 -5.73
C LEU A 28 -10.31 -14.02 -6.23
N LEU A 29 -9.31 -13.70 -5.41
CA LEU A 29 -8.24 -12.76 -5.77
C LEU A 29 -7.02 -13.50 -6.27
N SER A 30 -6.31 -12.89 -7.22
CA SER A 30 -5.08 -13.43 -7.79
C SER A 30 -4.00 -12.36 -7.80
N VAL A 31 -2.74 -12.74 -7.57
CA VAL A 31 -1.57 -11.84 -7.64
C VAL A 31 -1.43 -11.14 -8.99
N GLN A 32 -1.86 -11.79 -10.08
CA GLN A 32 -1.79 -11.24 -11.43
C GLN A 32 -2.99 -10.34 -11.78
N GLN A 33 -3.99 -10.26 -10.91
CA GLN A 33 -5.22 -9.53 -11.20
C GLN A 33 -4.96 -8.02 -11.15
N PRO A 34 -5.39 -7.26 -12.17
CA PRO A 34 -5.27 -5.82 -12.16
C PRO A 34 -6.12 -5.18 -11.05
N LEU A 35 -5.59 -4.14 -10.39
CA LEU A 35 -6.33 -3.39 -9.38
C LEU A 35 -7.53 -2.65 -9.98
N ALA A 36 -7.39 -2.18 -11.23
CA ALA A 36 -8.47 -1.56 -11.99
C ALA A 36 -9.65 -2.54 -12.25
N GLU A 37 -9.36 -3.80 -12.58
CA GLU A 37 -10.39 -4.84 -12.81
C GLU A 37 -11.14 -5.20 -11.53
N LEU A 38 -10.54 -4.94 -10.38
CA LEU A 38 -11.18 -5.10 -9.08
C LEU A 38 -12.18 -3.98 -8.75
N GLY A 39 -12.24 -2.92 -9.57
CA GLY A 39 -13.01 -1.73 -9.25
C GLY A 39 -12.41 -0.97 -8.06
N LEU A 40 -11.10 -1.09 -7.85
CA LEU A 40 -10.39 -0.26 -6.88
C LEU A 40 -10.10 1.08 -7.55
N ASP A 41 -11.01 2.05 -7.35
CA ASP A 41 -10.77 3.44 -7.75
C ASP A 41 -9.57 4.03 -7.01
N SER A 42 -9.02 5.14 -7.54
CA SER A 42 -7.89 5.87 -6.93
C SER A 42 -8.10 6.18 -5.44
N LEU A 43 -9.34 6.51 -5.04
CA LEU A 43 -9.68 6.72 -3.64
C LEU A 43 -9.61 5.44 -2.80
N LYS A 44 -10.12 4.31 -3.31
CA LYS A 44 -10.11 3.03 -2.59
C LYS A 44 -8.71 2.49 -2.42
N LEU A 45 -7.87 2.66 -3.44
CA LEU A 45 -6.47 2.27 -3.38
C LEU A 45 -5.74 3.06 -2.30
N VAL A 46 -5.92 4.38 -2.25
CA VAL A 46 -5.35 5.24 -1.19
C VAL A 46 -5.85 4.82 0.20
N GLU A 47 -7.14 4.54 0.37
CA GLU A 47 -7.68 4.05 1.64
C GLU A 47 -7.03 2.72 2.09
N ILE A 48 -6.88 1.76 1.16
CA ILE A 48 -6.26 0.45 1.45
C ILE A 48 -4.80 0.63 1.85
N VAL A 49 -4.05 1.42 1.07
CA VAL A 49 -2.63 1.69 1.32
C VAL A 49 -2.47 2.34 2.69
N TYR A 50 -3.23 3.41 2.98
CA TYR A 50 -3.16 4.10 4.26
C TYR A 50 -3.45 3.18 5.46
N GLN A 51 -4.39 2.25 5.30
CA GLN A 51 -4.68 1.23 6.32
C GLN A 51 -3.51 0.27 6.52
N LEU A 52 -2.82 -0.13 5.44
CA LEU A 52 -1.67 -1.02 5.49
C LEU A 52 -0.45 -0.31 6.09
N GLU A 53 -0.16 0.91 5.66
CA GLU A 53 0.88 1.79 6.21
C GLU A 53 0.71 1.98 7.71
N SER A 54 -0.51 2.34 8.14
CA SER A 54 -0.83 2.51 9.56
C SER A 54 -0.67 1.21 10.36
N PHE A 55 -1.04 0.06 9.77
CA PHE A 55 -0.94 -1.25 10.42
C PHE A 55 0.52 -1.71 10.58
N TYR A 56 1.33 -1.54 9.54
CA TYR A 56 2.74 -1.93 9.53
C TYR A 56 3.69 -0.85 10.07
N GLN A 57 3.16 0.35 10.36
CA GLN A 57 3.94 1.55 10.73
C GLN A 57 5.02 1.88 9.70
N LEU A 58 4.64 1.84 8.43
CA LEU A 58 5.50 2.16 7.28
C LEU A 58 5.05 3.48 6.65
N ASP A 59 5.99 4.13 5.99
CA ASP A 59 5.75 5.32 5.16
C ASP A 59 6.06 4.91 3.71
N VAL A 60 5.03 4.75 2.90
CA VAL A 60 5.16 4.31 1.51
C VAL A 60 5.02 5.52 0.60
N ASP A 61 6.02 5.75 -0.25
CA ASP A 61 5.97 6.84 -1.22
C ASP A 61 4.74 6.75 -2.14
N GLU A 62 4.00 7.86 -2.25
CA GLU A 62 2.89 8.03 -3.19
C GLU A 62 3.27 7.66 -4.62
N GLU A 63 4.51 7.97 -5.03
CA GLU A 63 5.00 7.67 -6.38
C GLU A 63 4.94 6.16 -6.65
N ARG A 64 5.27 5.34 -5.65
CA ARG A 64 5.20 3.88 -5.74
C ARG A 64 3.77 3.38 -5.87
N LEU A 65 2.80 4.11 -5.31
CA LEU A 65 1.36 3.78 -5.45
C LEU A 65 0.88 3.97 -6.88
N SER A 66 1.42 4.97 -7.59
CA SER A 66 1.08 5.22 -8.99
C SER A 66 1.63 4.15 -9.94
N GLU A 67 2.66 3.41 -9.51
CA GLU A 67 3.26 2.30 -10.25
C GLU A 67 2.54 0.96 -10.04
N LEU A 68 1.54 0.92 -9.15
CA LEU A 68 0.79 -0.30 -8.85
C LEU A 68 -0.23 -0.61 -9.95
N GLU A 69 0.02 -1.66 -10.72
CA GLU A 69 -0.94 -2.14 -11.73
C GLU A 69 -1.77 -3.32 -11.23
N LYS A 70 -1.17 -4.22 -10.45
CA LYS A 70 -1.77 -5.51 -10.05
C LYS A 70 -1.66 -5.73 -8.55
N VAL A 71 -2.47 -6.67 -8.04
CA VAL A 71 -2.45 -7.06 -6.61
C VAL A 71 -1.04 -7.47 -6.16
N GLY A 72 -0.31 -8.19 -7.01
CA GLY A 72 1.05 -8.64 -6.74
C GLY A 72 2.05 -7.50 -6.55
N ASP A 73 1.88 -6.38 -7.26
CA ASP A 73 2.77 -5.21 -7.12
C ASP A 73 2.61 -4.58 -5.73
N LEU A 74 1.37 -4.49 -5.25
CA LEU A 74 1.06 -3.97 -3.91
C LEU A 74 1.71 -4.85 -2.83
N ILE A 75 1.60 -6.17 -2.96
CA ILE A 75 2.23 -7.10 -2.00
C ILE A 75 3.74 -7.03 -2.05
N ALA A 76 4.32 -6.96 -3.26
CA ALA A 76 5.75 -6.86 -3.45
C ALA A 76 6.30 -5.56 -2.84
N LEU A 77 5.57 -4.46 -2.95
CA LEU A 77 5.90 -3.18 -2.33
C LEU A 77 6.01 -3.34 -0.81
N PHE A 78 4.93 -3.74 -0.13
CA PHE A 78 4.94 -3.89 1.32
C PHE A 78 5.91 -4.98 1.81
N SER A 79 6.06 -6.09 1.09
CA SER A 79 7.02 -7.15 1.41
C SER A 79 8.47 -6.66 1.30
N THR A 80 8.72 -5.75 0.34
CA THR A 80 10.02 -5.08 0.19
C THR A 80 10.25 -4.15 1.37
N GLU A 81 9.34 -3.21 1.64
CA GLU A 81 9.44 -2.25 2.75
C GLU A 81 9.63 -2.93 4.11
N LEU A 82 8.89 -4.01 4.38
CA LEU A 82 9.04 -4.82 5.60
C LEU A 82 10.38 -5.59 5.66
N SER A 83 11.01 -5.87 4.51
CA SER A 83 12.35 -6.48 4.45
C SER A 83 13.47 -5.45 4.59
N ILE A 84 13.21 -4.15 4.38
CA ILE A 84 14.23 -3.11 4.56
C ILE A 84 14.28 -2.78 6.06
N PRO A 85 15.43 -2.95 6.74
CA PRO A 85 15.57 -2.42 8.09
C PRO A 85 15.36 -0.90 8.05
N MET A 86 14.47 -0.44 8.93
CA MET A 86 13.82 0.86 9.06
C MET A 86 14.76 2.08 9.25
N GLU A 87 15.81 2.23 8.44
CA GLU A 87 16.79 3.33 8.57
C GLU A 87 16.92 4.22 7.31
N ALA A 88 16.10 4.05 6.26
CA ALA A 88 16.36 4.71 4.96
C ALA A 88 15.25 5.60 4.35
N LEU A 89 14.05 5.73 4.94
CA LEU A 89 13.03 6.65 4.44
C LEU A 89 12.80 7.80 5.43
N GLY A 90 13.75 8.72 5.40
CA GLY A 90 13.61 10.04 5.96
C GLY A 90 13.14 11.03 4.89
N THR A 91 11.97 11.62 5.14
CA THR A 91 11.58 13.00 4.81
C THR A 91 11.36 13.36 3.33
N ALA A 92 10.10 13.63 2.96
CA ALA A 92 9.69 14.95 2.44
C ALA A 92 8.20 14.99 2.05
N ARG A 93 7.35 15.54 2.94
CA ARG A 93 6.12 16.33 2.68
C ARG A 93 5.58 16.68 4.07
N ASP A 94 5.70 17.91 4.55
CA ASP A 94 5.11 19.13 4.00
C ASP A 94 6.13 20.28 3.93
N CYS A 95 6.28 20.85 2.73
CA CYS A 95 6.73 22.23 2.57
C CYS A 95 5.48 23.04 2.20
N GLU A 96 4.71 23.49 3.19
CA GLU A 96 3.77 24.60 2.98
C GLU A 96 3.66 25.46 4.25
N ASN A 97 4.63 26.36 4.44
CA ASN A 97 4.28 27.75 4.70
C ASN A 97 5.44 28.67 4.31
N VAL A 98 5.22 29.43 3.24
CA VAL A 98 6.03 30.59 2.88
C VAL A 98 5.73 31.67 3.91
N ASP A 99 6.70 32.00 4.78
CA ASP A 99 6.86 33.39 5.19
C ASP A 99 8.35 33.72 5.36
N CYS A 100 8.74 34.76 4.65
CA CYS A 100 10.10 35.22 4.43
C CYS A 100 10.69 35.89 5.67
N GLN A 101 12.02 36.00 5.68
CA GLN A 101 12.82 36.78 6.63
C GLN A 101 12.24 38.18 6.95
N GLU A 102 12.46 38.65 8.18
CA GLU A 102 13.30 39.82 8.53
C GLU A 102 12.80 40.46 9.83
N ASN A 103 13.63 40.43 10.88
CA ASN A 103 14.02 41.59 11.71
C ASN A 103 15.05 41.18 12.77
#